data_AF-E0XWT0-F1
#
_entry.id   AF-E0XWT0-F1
#
_cell.length_a   1.000
_cell.length_b   1.000
_cell.length_c   1.000
_cell.angle_alpha   90.00
_cell.angle_beta   90.00
_cell.angle_gamma   90.00
#
_symmetry.space_group_name_H-M   'P 1'
#
loop_
_entity.id
_entity.type
_entity.pdbx_description
1 polymer ?
#
loop_
_entity_poly.entity_id
_entity_poly.type
_entity_poly.pdbx_seq_one_letter_code
_entity_poly.pdbx_strand_id
1 'polypeptide(L)'
;MPADSKNIRENHDTYNMVFNLLKQKHKQTKTDLAYILQMTEEFLDAILNDLKTLGVPLTLSGEMVVLDVQGEFLNSILIREKVRSYNIDRDLEIEVVNIVDSTNNVLISSKFNSSKIKVCLAEFQTGGRGRRGKFWHSPCGANIYMSLKWRFNPKKLIPNGLSLAIGVAIHEALIDIGIEDVKVKWPNDIMVKKNENRRNINRGCCRYI
;
A
#
# COMPACT_ATOMS: atom_id res chain seq x y z
N MET A 1 21.03 2.65 -2.58
CA MET A 1 21.07 1.41 -3.38
C MET A 1 19.80 0.63 -3.08
N PRO A 2 19.14 -0.01 -4.06
CA PRO A 2 18.01 -0.88 -3.73
C PRO A 2 18.53 -1.98 -2.80
N ALA A 3 17.86 -2.19 -1.67
CA ALA A 3 18.16 -3.26 -0.73
C ALA A 3 18.16 -4.62 -1.46
N ASP A 4 19.02 -5.54 -0.99
CA ASP A 4 19.25 -6.81 -1.66
C ASP A 4 17.95 -7.63 -1.73
N SER A 5 17.42 -7.79 -2.95
CA SER A 5 16.06 -8.33 -3.19
C SER A 5 15.86 -9.75 -2.65
N LYS A 6 16.96 -10.48 -2.42
CA LYS A 6 16.97 -11.82 -1.83
C LYS A 6 16.65 -11.78 -0.33
N ASN A 7 17.30 -10.88 0.40
CA ASN A 7 17.08 -10.70 1.85
C ASN A 7 15.66 -10.24 2.16
N ILE A 8 15.07 -9.40 1.29
CA ILE A 8 13.66 -8.95 1.42
C ILE A 8 12.66 -10.11 1.37
N ARG A 9 12.91 -11.12 0.53
CA ARG A 9 12.02 -12.26 0.39
C ARG A 9 12.18 -13.25 1.54
N GLU A 10 13.41 -13.49 1.99
CA GLU A 10 13.69 -14.42 3.08
C GLU A 10 13.10 -13.91 4.41
N ASN A 11 13.19 -12.60 4.68
CA ASN A 11 12.69 -12.01 5.93
C ASN A 11 11.28 -11.41 5.82
N HIS A 12 10.55 -11.66 4.73
CA HIS A 12 9.28 -11.00 4.44
C HIS A 12 8.24 -11.15 5.57
N ASP A 13 8.09 -12.35 6.09
CA ASP A 13 7.12 -12.64 7.15
C ASP A 13 7.54 -11.95 8.45
N THR A 14 8.82 -12.02 8.81
CA THR A 14 9.39 -11.36 10.00
C THR A 14 9.21 -9.84 9.93
N TYR A 15 9.45 -9.23 8.77
CA TYR A 15 9.20 -7.80 8.55
C TYR A 15 7.75 -7.43 8.83
N ASN A 16 6.81 -8.22 8.30
CA ASN A 16 5.39 -7.98 8.51
C ASN A 16 4.97 -8.19 9.97
N MET A 17 5.55 -9.16 10.68
CA MET A 17 5.29 -9.38 12.11
C MET A 17 5.77 -8.21 12.97
N VAL A 18 7.03 -7.78 12.81
CA VAL A 18 7.60 -6.64 13.53
C VAL A 18 6.78 -5.37 13.24
N PHE A 19 6.52 -5.09 11.97
CA PHE A 19 5.75 -3.92 11.58
C PHE A 19 4.32 -3.94 12.15
N ASN A 20 3.65 -5.10 12.15
CA ASN A 20 2.29 -5.22 12.67
C ASN A 20 2.21 -4.88 14.17
N LEU A 21 3.19 -5.31 14.97
CA LEU A 21 3.26 -4.96 16.39
C LEU A 21 3.53 -3.47 16.60
N LEU A 22 4.48 -2.91 15.86
CA LEU A 22 4.79 -1.48 15.93
C LEU A 22 3.59 -0.62 15.50
N LYS A 23 2.84 -1.05 14.50
CA LYS A 23 1.60 -0.40 14.06
C LYS A 23 0.52 -0.34 15.14
N GLN A 24 0.48 -1.28 16.08
CA GLN A 24 -0.50 -1.29 17.17
C GLN A 24 -0.12 -0.37 18.33
N LYS A 25 1.18 -0.26 18.65
CA LYS A 25 1.64 0.43 19.86
C LYS A 25 2.47 1.68 19.62
N HIS A 26 2.81 1.99 18.37
CA HIS A 26 3.64 3.10 17.86
C HIS A 26 5.05 3.23 18.45
N LYS A 27 5.27 2.80 19.69
CA LYS A 27 6.50 2.90 20.47
C LYS A 27 6.60 1.69 21.40
N GLN A 28 7.70 0.94 21.31
CA GLN A 28 7.99 -0.22 22.17
C GLN A 28 9.49 -0.31 22.48
N THR A 29 9.87 -1.05 23.52
CA THR A 29 11.26 -1.41 23.77
C THR A 29 11.67 -2.59 22.89
N LYS A 30 12.97 -2.70 22.59
CA LYS A 30 13.55 -3.83 21.87
C LYS A 30 13.34 -5.13 22.63
N THR A 31 13.54 -5.12 23.95
CA THR A 31 13.36 -6.29 24.81
C THR A 31 11.92 -6.80 24.78
N ASP A 32 10.92 -5.92 24.87
CA ASP A 32 9.51 -6.32 24.78
C ASP A 32 9.17 -6.87 23.39
N LEU A 33 9.64 -6.22 22.32
CA LEU A 33 9.42 -6.68 20.95
C LEU A 33 10.04 -8.06 20.70
N ALA A 34 11.29 -8.24 21.12
CA ALA A 34 12.03 -9.49 20.97
C ALA A 34 11.33 -10.62 21.75
N TYR A 35 10.88 -10.33 22.97
CA TYR A 35 10.12 -11.27 23.79
C TYR A 35 8.80 -11.68 23.15
N ILE A 36 7.98 -10.71 22.69
CA ILE A 36 6.67 -10.99 22.07
C ILE A 36 6.83 -11.80 20.78
N LEU A 37 7.84 -11.46 19.97
CA LEU A 37 8.11 -12.11 18.70
C LEU A 37 8.91 -13.42 18.83
N GLN A 38 9.32 -13.78 20.06
CA GLN A 38 10.11 -14.96 20.36
C GLN A 38 11.40 -15.07 19.54
N MET A 39 12.14 -13.96 19.44
CA MET A 39 13.43 -13.86 18.74
C MET A 39 14.50 -13.19 19.59
N THR A 40 15.77 -13.32 19.20
CA THR A 40 16.87 -12.67 19.93
C THR A 40 16.92 -11.17 19.61
N GLU A 41 17.47 -10.36 20.52
CA GLU A 41 17.63 -8.93 20.30
C GLU A 41 18.61 -8.64 19.15
N GLU A 42 19.64 -9.47 18.94
CA GLU A 42 20.56 -9.29 17.81
C GLU A 42 19.85 -9.49 16.47
N PHE A 43 18.98 -10.49 16.37
CA PHE A 43 18.20 -10.72 15.16
C PHE A 43 17.15 -9.61 14.96
N LEU A 44 16.46 -9.19 16.02
CA LEU A 44 15.53 -8.07 15.96
C LEU A 44 16.23 -6.79 15.47
N ASP A 45 17.43 -6.50 15.98
CA ASP A 45 18.19 -5.32 15.55
C ASP A 45 18.60 -5.39 14.08
N ALA A 46 18.98 -6.56 13.56
CA ALA A 46 19.21 -6.73 12.13
C ALA A 46 17.94 -6.41 11.33
N ILE A 47 16.78 -6.95 11.75
CA ILE A 47 15.49 -6.70 11.10
C ILE A 47 15.08 -5.22 11.16
N LEU A 48 15.24 -4.55 12.30
CA LEU A 48 14.90 -3.13 12.45
C LEU A 48 15.78 -2.24 11.57
N ASN A 49 17.07 -2.55 11.47
CA ASN A 49 17.98 -1.83 10.58
C ASN A 49 17.65 -2.07 9.10
N ASP A 50 17.26 -3.29 8.74
CA ASP A 50 16.79 -3.62 7.38
C ASP A 50 15.51 -2.83 7.05
N LEU A 51 14.51 -2.84 7.93
CA LEU A 51 13.27 -2.08 7.76
C LEU A 51 13.53 -0.57 7.60
N LYS A 52 14.43 -0.01 8.42
CA LYS A 52 14.83 1.40 8.32
C LYS A 52 15.54 1.68 7.00
N THR A 53 16.42 0.79 6.54
CA THR A 53 17.13 0.91 5.25
C THR A 53 16.19 0.80 4.06
N LEU A 54 15.13 0.00 4.18
CA LEU A 54 14.07 -0.09 3.19
C LEU A 54 13.24 1.20 3.10
N GLY A 55 13.29 2.07 4.11
CA GLY A 55 12.56 3.35 4.14
C GLY A 55 11.30 3.31 4.99
N VAL A 56 11.12 2.29 5.84
CA VAL A 56 10.12 2.33 6.90
C VAL A 56 10.54 3.41 7.91
N PRO A 57 9.66 4.35 8.29
CA PRO A 57 10.03 5.48 9.14
C PRO A 57 10.19 5.04 10.60
N LEU A 58 11.34 4.44 10.90
CA LEU A 58 11.70 3.95 12.23
C LEU A 58 12.75 4.86 12.88
N THR A 59 12.45 5.32 14.09
CA THR A 59 13.45 5.90 15.00
C THR A 59 13.89 4.85 16.02
N LEU A 60 15.19 4.58 16.02
CA LEU A 60 15.86 3.68 16.96
C LEU A 60 16.70 4.53 17.90
N SER A 61 16.38 4.53 19.20
CA SER A 61 17.07 5.33 20.21
C SER A 61 17.33 4.48 21.46
N GLY A 62 18.56 3.95 21.56
CA GLY A 62 18.93 2.99 22.60
C GLY A 62 18.03 1.75 22.54
N GLU A 63 17.27 1.54 23.61
CA GLU A 63 16.31 0.43 23.74
C GLU A 63 14.96 0.73 23.07
N MET A 64 14.66 1.98 22.72
CA MET A 64 13.35 2.36 22.18
C MET A 64 13.30 2.24 20.66
N VAL A 65 12.18 1.69 20.18
CA VAL A 65 11.79 1.62 18.77
C VAL A 65 10.48 2.39 18.59
N VAL A 66 10.48 3.36 17.67
CA VAL A 66 9.31 4.19 17.36
C VAL A 66 9.02 4.12 15.86
N LEU A 67 7.74 3.95 15.51
CA LEU A 67 7.24 4.02 14.13
C LEU A 67 6.64 5.42 13.88
N ASP A 68 7.40 6.25 13.17
CA ASP A 68 7.14 7.68 12.96
C ASP A 68 6.30 7.93 11.70
N VAL A 69 5.02 7.60 11.76
CA VAL A 69 4.08 7.81 10.66
C VAL A 69 3.13 8.95 10.99
N GLN A 70 2.99 9.92 10.08
CA GLN A 70 2.14 11.11 10.23
C GLN A 70 0.70 10.89 9.70
N GLY A 71 0.29 9.64 9.49
CA GLY A 71 -0.98 9.26 8.87
C GLY A 71 -1.64 8.07 9.55
N GLU A 72 -2.86 7.78 9.12
CA GLU A 72 -3.61 6.61 9.59
C GLU A 72 -3.20 5.36 8.81
N PHE A 73 -3.08 4.25 9.53
CA PHE A 73 -2.82 2.97 8.93
C PHE A 73 -4.09 2.34 8.35
N LEU A 74 -3.92 1.52 7.31
CA LEU A 74 -4.98 0.70 6.75
C LEU A 74 -5.56 -0.24 7.80
N ASN A 75 -6.85 -0.08 8.07
CA ASN A 75 -7.60 -0.96 8.95
C ASN A 75 -8.44 -1.93 8.11
N SER A 76 -8.02 -3.19 8.07
CA SER A 76 -8.68 -4.19 7.23
C SER A 76 -10.12 -4.51 7.65
N ILE A 77 -10.48 -4.27 8.92
CA ILE A 77 -11.84 -4.46 9.43
C ILE A 77 -12.71 -3.30 8.91
N LEU A 78 -12.28 -2.06 9.15
CA LEU A 78 -13.01 -0.86 8.73
C LEU A 78 -13.20 -0.80 7.21
N ILE A 79 -12.16 -1.15 6.44
CA ILE A 79 -12.24 -1.21 4.97
C ILE A 79 -13.32 -2.20 4.54
N ARG A 80 -13.36 -3.40 5.12
CA ARG A 80 -14.37 -4.42 4.77
C ARG A 80 -15.77 -3.99 5.18
N GLU A 81 -15.93 -3.38 6.34
CA GLU A 81 -17.22 -2.84 6.79
C GLU A 81 -17.72 -1.74 5.85
N LYS A 82 -16.84 -0.83 5.44
CA LYS A 82 -17.21 0.23 4.51
C LYS A 82 -17.57 -0.33 3.14
N VAL A 83 -16.82 -1.31 2.63
CA VAL A 83 -17.14 -1.99 1.36
C VAL A 83 -18.48 -2.72 1.43
N ARG A 84 -18.81 -3.38 2.55
CA ARG A 84 -20.13 -3.98 2.77
C ARG A 84 -21.26 -2.96 2.70
N SER A 85 -21.04 -1.73 3.16
CA SER A 85 -22.06 -0.66 3.07
C SER A 85 -22.42 -0.27 1.63
N TYR A 86 -21.56 -0.58 0.65
CA TYR A 86 -21.83 -0.41 -0.78
C TYR A 86 -22.45 -1.65 -1.44
N ASN A 87 -22.71 -2.74 -0.70
CA ASN A 87 -23.27 -4.01 -1.19
C ASN A 87 -22.43 -4.69 -2.31
N ILE A 88 -21.13 -4.46 -2.36
CA ILE A 88 -20.20 -5.06 -3.35
C ILE A 88 -19.23 -6.07 -2.72
N ASP A 89 -19.33 -6.34 -1.42
CA ASP A 89 -18.39 -7.22 -0.70
C ASP A 89 -18.43 -8.67 -1.20
N ARG A 90 -19.58 -9.12 -1.74
CA ARG A 90 -19.73 -10.46 -2.31
C ARG A 90 -18.88 -10.65 -3.57
N ASP A 91 -18.65 -9.58 -4.31
CA ASP A 91 -17.88 -9.58 -5.56
C ASP A 91 -16.38 -9.34 -5.33
N LEU A 92 -15.98 -8.96 -4.11
CA LEU A 92 -14.61 -8.60 -3.78
C LEU A 92 -13.94 -9.60 -2.83
N GLU A 93 -12.64 -9.81 -3.06
CA GLU A 93 -11.72 -10.46 -2.12
C GLU A 93 -10.63 -9.44 -1.77
N ILE A 94 -10.66 -8.90 -0.56
CA ILE A 94 -9.77 -7.80 -0.14
C ILE A 94 -8.66 -8.36 0.76
N GLU A 95 -7.43 -8.09 0.36
CA GLU A 95 -6.23 -8.38 1.13
C GLU A 95 -5.55 -7.06 1.51
N VAL A 96 -5.22 -6.91 2.79
CA VAL A 96 -4.47 -5.76 3.31
C VAL A 96 -3.19 -6.30 3.91
N VAL A 97 -2.07 -5.91 3.32
CA VAL A 97 -0.71 -6.33 3.72
C VAL A 97 0.04 -5.11 4.26
N ASN A 98 1.02 -5.33 5.14
CA ASN A 98 1.81 -4.22 5.66
C ASN A 98 2.94 -3.88 4.68
N ILE A 99 3.93 -4.77 4.56
CA ILE A 99 5.14 -4.57 3.76
C ILE A 99 5.16 -5.59 2.62
N VAL A 100 5.35 -5.13 1.40
CA VAL A 100 5.32 -5.96 0.18
C VAL A 100 6.28 -5.43 -0.87
N ASP A 101 6.71 -6.24 -1.83
CA ASP A 101 7.49 -5.76 -2.97
C ASP A 101 6.64 -4.87 -3.90
N SER A 102 5.51 -5.39 -4.37
CA SER A 102 4.47 -4.63 -5.06
C SER A 102 3.11 -5.32 -4.90
N THR A 103 2.07 -4.54 -4.60
CA THR A 103 0.67 -5.00 -4.60
C THR A 103 0.28 -5.70 -5.91
N ASN A 104 0.85 -5.24 -7.03
CA ASN A 104 0.63 -5.85 -8.33
C ASN A 104 1.28 -7.24 -8.43
N ASN A 105 2.49 -7.41 -7.89
CA ASN A 105 3.16 -8.72 -7.89
C ASN A 105 2.42 -9.73 -7.01
N VAL A 106 1.91 -9.30 -5.85
CA VAL A 106 1.05 -10.11 -4.97
C VAL A 106 -0.15 -10.64 -5.75
N LEU A 107 -0.84 -9.76 -6.48
CA LEU A 107 -1.99 -10.18 -7.26
C LEU A 107 -1.60 -11.08 -8.44
N ILE A 108 -0.50 -10.80 -9.16
CA ILE A 108 -0.03 -11.66 -10.25
C ILE A 108 0.22 -13.09 -9.75
N SER A 109 0.93 -13.25 -8.62
CA SER A 109 1.26 -14.56 -8.05
C SER A 109 0.07 -15.26 -7.38
N SER A 110 -0.96 -14.51 -6.97
CA SER A 110 -2.15 -15.10 -6.33
C SER A 110 -2.94 -16.03 -7.27
N LYS A 111 -3.41 -17.16 -6.70
CA LYS A 111 -4.37 -18.04 -7.38
C LYS A 111 -5.63 -17.26 -7.72
N PHE A 112 -6.06 -17.35 -8.98
CA PHE A 112 -7.24 -16.61 -9.42
C PHE A 112 -8.52 -17.43 -9.17
N ASN A 113 -9.36 -16.97 -8.24
CA ASN A 113 -10.72 -17.47 -8.11
C ASN A 113 -11.62 -16.65 -9.04
N SER A 114 -12.25 -17.29 -10.02
CA SER A 114 -12.99 -16.59 -11.09
C SER A 114 -14.28 -15.92 -10.68
N SER A 115 -14.73 -16.12 -9.44
CA SER A 115 -15.99 -15.58 -8.94
C SER A 115 -15.88 -14.15 -8.38
N LYS A 116 -14.66 -13.66 -8.10
CA LYS A 116 -14.45 -12.37 -7.42
C LYS A 116 -13.32 -11.55 -8.03
N ILE A 117 -13.39 -10.24 -7.86
CA ILE A 117 -12.29 -9.31 -8.10
C ILE A 117 -11.41 -9.33 -6.86
N LYS A 118 -10.12 -9.59 -7.03
CA LYS A 118 -9.16 -9.51 -5.92
C LYS A 118 -8.61 -8.10 -5.80
N VAL A 119 -8.52 -7.58 -4.60
CA VAL A 119 -7.97 -6.26 -4.27
C VAL A 119 -6.85 -6.46 -3.26
N CYS A 120 -5.68 -5.90 -3.53
CA CYS A 120 -4.56 -5.90 -2.59
C CYS A 120 -4.21 -4.45 -2.25
N LEU A 121 -4.22 -4.12 -0.96
CA LEU A 121 -3.74 -2.85 -0.43
C LEU A 121 -2.49 -3.06 0.42
N ALA A 122 -1.56 -2.10 0.39
CA ALA A 122 -0.34 -2.14 1.18
C ALA A 122 -0.08 -0.84 1.93
N GLU A 123 0.55 -0.95 3.11
CA GLU A 123 1.12 0.22 3.81
C GLU A 123 2.39 0.71 3.14
N PHE A 124 3.21 -0.22 2.64
CA PHE A 124 4.53 0.08 2.13
C PHE A 124 4.93 -0.88 1.01
N GLN A 125 5.48 -0.34 -0.08
CA GLN A 125 6.05 -1.13 -1.18
C GLN A 125 7.56 -0.91 -1.29
N THR A 126 8.34 -1.96 -1.06
CA THR A 126 9.81 -1.92 -1.18
C THR A 126 10.26 -1.82 -2.64
N GLY A 127 9.44 -2.31 -3.57
CA GLY A 127 9.76 -2.45 -4.99
C GLY A 127 8.69 -1.88 -5.90
N GLY A 128 7.99 -0.82 -5.49
CA GLY A 128 6.94 -0.18 -6.27
C GLY A 128 7.37 0.13 -7.70
N ARG A 129 6.57 -0.28 -8.68
CA ARG A 129 6.88 -0.11 -10.12
C ARG A 129 5.86 0.79 -10.80
N GLY A 130 6.38 1.81 -11.46
CA GLY A 130 5.65 2.60 -12.43
C GLY A 130 5.80 2.04 -13.85
N ARG A 131 5.29 2.80 -14.83
CA ARG A 131 5.39 2.44 -16.25
C ARG A 131 6.83 2.44 -16.74
N ARG A 132 7.11 1.58 -17.73
CA ARG A 132 8.42 1.48 -18.39
C ARG A 132 9.58 1.26 -17.42
N GLY A 133 9.34 0.47 -16.36
CA GLY A 133 10.36 0.08 -15.38
C GLY A 133 10.79 1.18 -14.42
N LYS A 134 10.12 2.35 -14.40
CA LYS A 134 10.45 3.41 -13.43
C LYS A 134 10.08 2.98 -12.01
N PHE A 135 10.90 3.34 -11.04
CA PHE A 135 10.58 3.15 -9.62
C PHE A 135 9.41 4.05 -9.20
N TRP A 136 8.49 3.52 -8.40
CA TRP A 136 7.40 4.26 -7.78
C TRP A 136 7.66 4.37 -6.28
N HIS A 137 8.05 5.57 -5.85
CA HIS A 137 8.34 5.85 -4.45
C HIS A 137 7.06 5.68 -3.61
N SER A 138 7.10 4.77 -2.64
CA SER A 138 5.93 4.32 -1.89
C SER A 138 6.12 4.50 -0.37
N PRO A 139 6.22 5.73 0.15
CA PRO A 139 6.42 5.98 1.58
C PRO A 139 5.26 5.43 2.44
N CYS A 140 5.60 4.88 3.60
CA CYS A 140 4.63 4.28 4.51
C CYS A 140 3.65 5.32 5.08
N GLY A 141 2.35 4.98 5.11
CA GLY A 141 1.30 5.82 5.72
C GLY A 141 1.04 7.17 5.07
N ALA A 142 1.57 7.39 3.86
CA ALA A 142 1.46 8.66 3.14
C ALA A 142 0.57 8.60 1.90
N ASN A 143 0.39 7.41 1.30
CA ASN A 143 -0.45 7.22 0.11
C ASN A 143 -1.21 5.89 0.19
N ILE A 144 -2.19 5.71 -0.69
CA ILE A 144 -2.88 4.43 -0.89
C ILE A 144 -2.17 3.67 -2.01
N TYR A 145 -1.59 2.52 -1.68
CA TYR A 145 -1.07 1.57 -2.67
C TYR A 145 -2.08 0.44 -2.84
N MET A 146 -2.68 0.36 -4.02
CA MET A 146 -3.73 -0.60 -4.31
C MET A 146 -3.56 -1.19 -5.71
N SER A 147 -3.80 -2.49 -5.84
CA SER A 147 -3.94 -3.18 -7.11
C SER A 147 -5.25 -3.96 -7.15
N LEU A 148 -5.79 -4.19 -8.34
CA LEU A 148 -6.98 -5.02 -8.57
C LEU A 148 -6.71 -6.08 -9.63
N LYS A 149 -7.20 -7.31 -9.42
CA LYS A 149 -7.14 -8.40 -10.39
C LYS A 149 -8.55 -8.79 -10.79
N TRP A 150 -8.87 -8.54 -12.05
CA TRP A 150 -10.18 -8.80 -12.63
C TRP A 150 -10.02 -9.69 -13.87
N ARG A 151 -10.82 -10.76 -13.94
CA ARG A 151 -10.91 -11.61 -15.13
C ARG A 151 -12.14 -11.23 -15.94
N PHE A 152 -11.88 -10.86 -17.19
CA PHE A 152 -12.91 -10.71 -18.20
C PHE A 152 -13.23 -12.06 -18.83
N ASN A 153 -14.45 -12.18 -19.37
CA ASN A 153 -14.81 -13.34 -20.18
C ASN A 153 -13.89 -13.36 -21.42
N PRO A 154 -13.10 -14.43 -21.65
CA PRO A 154 -12.14 -14.49 -22.76
C PRO A 154 -12.81 -14.44 -24.14
N LYS A 155 -14.12 -14.71 -24.23
CA LYS A 155 -14.91 -14.58 -25.47
C LYS A 155 -15.34 -13.14 -25.77
N LYS A 156 -15.13 -12.21 -24.83
CA LYS A 156 -15.40 -10.79 -25.00
C LYS A 156 -14.06 -10.05 -25.12
N LEU A 157 -13.99 -9.10 -26.05
CA LEU A 157 -12.83 -8.21 -26.14
C LEU A 157 -12.67 -7.46 -24.82
N ILE A 158 -11.43 -7.35 -24.32
CA ILE A 158 -11.12 -6.45 -23.21
C ILE A 158 -11.51 -5.04 -23.65
N PRO A 159 -12.28 -4.27 -22.86
CA PRO A 159 -12.68 -2.93 -23.27
C PRO A 159 -11.44 -2.05 -23.49
N ASN A 160 -11.26 -1.54 -24.71
CA ASN A 160 -10.17 -0.61 -25.07
C ASN A 160 -10.18 0.68 -24.20
N GLY A 161 -11.29 0.95 -23.50
CA GLY A 161 -11.47 2.09 -22.60
C GLY A 161 -11.31 1.77 -21.11
N LEU A 162 -10.87 0.57 -20.70
CA LEU A 162 -10.81 0.20 -19.27
C LEU A 162 -9.98 1.20 -18.44
N SER A 163 -8.81 1.60 -18.94
CA SER A 163 -7.97 2.60 -18.30
C SER A 163 -8.73 3.94 -18.13
N LEU A 164 -9.43 4.39 -19.17
CA LEU A 164 -10.21 5.62 -19.09
C LEU A 164 -11.36 5.51 -18.09
N ALA A 165 -12.08 4.38 -18.07
CA ALA A 165 -13.16 4.11 -17.14
C ALA A 165 -12.67 4.12 -15.68
N ILE A 166 -11.51 3.51 -15.40
CA ILE A 166 -10.88 3.57 -14.08
C ILE A 166 -10.52 5.01 -13.71
N GLY A 167 -9.96 5.78 -14.66
CA GLY A 167 -9.65 7.20 -14.44
C GLY A 167 -10.88 8.04 -14.08
N VAL A 168 -11.99 7.82 -14.77
CA VAL A 168 -13.27 8.49 -14.47
C VAL A 168 -13.78 8.08 -13.09
N ALA A 169 -13.77 6.79 -12.76
CA ALA A 169 -14.23 6.31 -11.45
C ALA A 169 -13.39 6.89 -10.29
N ILE A 170 -12.06 6.99 -10.44
CA ILE A 170 -11.19 7.62 -9.43
C ILE A 170 -11.47 9.12 -9.35
N HIS A 171 -11.67 9.79 -10.49
CA HIS A 171 -12.03 11.21 -10.51
C HIS A 171 -13.31 11.45 -9.73
N GLU A 172 -14.39 10.72 -10.02
CA GLU A 172 -15.68 10.83 -9.33
C GLU A 172 -15.53 10.57 -7.83
N ALA A 173 -14.84 9.49 -7.43
CA ALA A 173 -14.60 9.18 -6.03
C ALA A 173 -13.84 10.29 -5.28
N LEU A 174 -12.90 10.98 -5.95
CA LEU A 174 -12.17 12.11 -5.36
C LEU A 174 -13.04 13.36 -5.24
N ILE A 175 -13.89 13.64 -6.23
CA ILE A 175 -14.87 14.74 -6.15
C ILE A 175 -15.86 14.51 -5.00
N ASP A 176 -16.35 13.28 -4.84
CA ASP A 176 -17.35 12.92 -3.82
C ASP A 176 -16.83 13.12 -2.37
N ILE A 177 -15.52 12.97 -2.17
CA ILE A 177 -14.87 13.25 -0.87
C ILE A 177 -14.43 14.72 -0.73
N GLY A 178 -14.80 15.59 -1.68
CA GLY A 178 -14.58 17.03 -1.62
C GLY A 178 -13.24 17.52 -2.17
N ILE A 179 -12.51 16.72 -2.96
CA ILE A 179 -11.32 17.20 -3.66
C ILE A 179 -11.75 17.96 -4.91
N GLU A 180 -11.37 19.23 -4.97
CA GLU A 180 -11.64 20.10 -6.12
C GLU A 180 -10.53 19.98 -7.19
N ASP A 181 -10.78 20.45 -8.41
CA ASP A 181 -9.80 20.53 -9.51
C ASP A 181 -9.08 19.22 -9.88
N VAL A 182 -9.76 18.09 -9.70
CA VAL A 182 -9.31 16.76 -10.15
C VAL A 182 -9.41 16.69 -11.67
N LYS A 183 -8.36 16.22 -12.34
CA LYS A 183 -8.32 16.04 -13.80
C LYS A 183 -7.71 14.69 -14.17
N VAL A 184 -8.32 14.03 -15.15
CA VAL A 184 -7.75 12.83 -15.77
C VAL A 184 -6.71 13.25 -16.81
N LYS A 185 -5.45 12.91 -16.56
CA LYS A 185 -4.36 12.99 -17.53
C LYS A 185 -4.24 11.64 -18.24
N TRP A 186 -4.68 11.64 -19.49
CA TRP A 186 -4.64 10.45 -20.33
C TRP A 186 -3.19 9.92 -20.50
N PRO A 187 -2.98 8.59 -20.50
CA PRO A 187 -4.00 7.55 -20.41
C PRO A 187 -4.29 7.05 -18.99
N ASN A 188 -3.42 7.32 -18.00
CA ASN A 188 -3.46 6.60 -16.72
C ASN A 188 -3.10 7.42 -15.47
N ASP A 189 -3.17 8.75 -15.52
CA ASP A 189 -2.79 9.60 -14.39
C ASP A 189 -3.97 10.48 -13.98
N ILE A 190 -4.12 10.73 -12.69
CA ILE A 190 -5.00 11.74 -12.11
C ILE A 190 -4.11 12.86 -11.56
N MET A 191 -4.46 14.09 -11.90
CA MET A 191 -3.78 15.28 -11.42
C MET A 191 -4.74 16.15 -10.63
N VAL A 192 -4.30 16.62 -9.48
CA VAL A 192 -5.00 17.65 -8.70
C VAL A 192 -4.17 18.93 -8.76
N LYS A 193 -4.76 20.02 -9.26
CA LYS A 193 -4.07 21.31 -9.25
C LYS A 193 -3.96 21.82 -7.81
N LYS A 194 -2.85 22.50 -7.52
CA LYS A 194 -2.68 23.19 -6.25
C LYS A 194 -3.65 24.36 -6.22
N ASN A 195 -4.52 24.37 -5.22
CA ASN A 195 -5.41 25.49 -4.96
C ASN A 195 -4.61 26.54 -4.17
N GLU A 196 -4.32 27.71 -4.76
CA GLU A 196 -3.45 28.73 -4.14
C GLU A 196 -4.01 29.27 -2.81
N ASN A 197 -5.31 29.15 -2.59
CA ASN A 197 -6.00 29.59 -1.38
C ASN A 197 -6.09 28.55 -0.24
N ARG A 198 -5.71 27.28 -0.47
CA ARG A 198 -5.62 26.26 0.60
C ARG A 198 -4.15 25.88 0.83
N ARG A 199 -3.55 26.39 1.91
CA ARG A 199 -2.13 26.21 2.27
C ARG A 199 -1.67 24.74 2.39
N ASN A 200 -2.58 23.77 2.41
CA ASN A 200 -2.28 22.37 2.76
C ASN A 200 -2.45 21.35 1.61
N ILE A 201 -2.80 21.75 0.38
CA ILE A 201 -2.90 20.79 -0.73
C ILE A 201 -1.67 20.94 -1.63
N ASN A 202 -0.67 20.09 -1.42
CA ASN A 202 0.42 19.88 -2.38
C ASN A 202 -0.17 19.34 -3.70
N ARG A 203 0.52 19.57 -4.84
CA ARG A 203 0.10 18.96 -6.12
C ARG A 203 0.01 17.44 -5.93
N GLY A 204 -1.22 16.91 -5.96
CA GLY A 204 -1.49 15.47 -5.85
C GLY A 204 -1.39 14.79 -7.21
N CYS A 205 -0.75 13.62 -7.25
CA CYS A 205 -0.71 12.77 -8.43
C CYS A 205 -1.11 11.36 -8.01
N CYS A 206 -2.16 10.82 -8.61
CA CYS A 206 -2.52 9.40 -8.50
C CYS A 206 -2.25 8.75 -9.85
N ARG A 207 -1.68 7.55 -9.84
CA ARG A 207 -1.44 6.75 -11.04
C ARG A 207 -2.14 5.41 -10.90
N TYR A 208 -2.84 5.03 -11.94
CA TYR A 208 -3.38 3.69 -12.12
C TYR A 208 -2.68 3.03 -13.31
N ILE A 209 -2.60 1.71 -13.35
CA ILE A 209 -1.92 0.95 -14.42
C ILE A 209 -2.82 -0.18 -14.88
#